data_AF-A0A0G9HAI3-F1
#
_entry.id   AF-A0A0G9HAI3-F1
#
_cell.length_a   1.000
_cell.length_b   1.000
_cell.length_c   1.000
_cell.angle_alpha   90.00
_cell.angle_beta   90.00
_cell.angle_gamma   90.00
#
_symmetry.space_group_name_H-M   'P 1'
#
loop_
_entity.id
_entity.type
_entity.pdbx_description
1 polymer ?
#
loop_
_entity_poly.entity_id
_entity_poly.type
_entity_poly.pdbx_seq_one_letter_code
_entity_poly.pdbx_strand_id
1 'polypeptide(L)'
;MKQWLFLVAACVLLASCSSRPLSETECQSIGEKEIEFAVARVSPDDADDLREHLRQNMDGGNARCMAGKTYRRSDYKCMMKANDPESIGKCISVVSKRMGH
;
A
#
# COMPACT_ATOMS: atom_id res chain seq x y z
N MET A 1 -50.96 -13.71 -10.58
CA MET A 1 -50.16 -12.54 -10.99
C MET A 1 -49.90 -11.65 -9.78
N LYS A 2 -48.70 -11.05 -9.73
CA LYS A 2 -48.17 -10.07 -8.75
C LYS A 2 -47.47 -10.63 -7.51
N GLN A 3 -46.23 -11.04 -7.77
CA GLN A 3 -45.05 -10.95 -6.89
C GLN A 3 -45.02 -9.65 -6.08
N TRP A 4 -44.88 -9.75 -4.77
CA TRP A 4 -44.30 -8.72 -3.91
C TRP A 4 -43.32 -9.41 -2.94
N LEU A 5 -42.15 -9.78 -3.46
CA LEU A 5 -41.00 -10.18 -2.64
C LEU A 5 -40.19 -8.92 -2.34
N PHE A 6 -40.48 -8.31 -1.20
CA PHE A 6 -39.64 -7.27 -0.63
C PHE A 6 -38.67 -7.89 0.38
N LEU A 7 -37.38 -7.69 0.08
CA LEU A 7 -36.31 -7.36 1.03
C LEU A 7 -36.18 -8.24 2.27
N VAL A 8 -35.23 -9.18 2.22
CA VAL A 8 -34.08 -9.07 3.12
C VAL A 8 -32.84 -9.30 2.29
N ALA A 9 -32.11 -8.21 2.08
CA ALA A 9 -30.75 -8.23 1.63
C ALA A 9 -29.95 -9.14 2.57
N ALA A 10 -29.72 -10.38 2.14
CA ALA A 10 -28.59 -11.13 2.62
C ALA A 10 -27.36 -10.36 2.12
N CYS A 11 -26.95 -9.38 2.93
CA CYS A 11 -25.59 -8.90 3.00
C CYS A 11 -24.73 -10.12 3.39
N VAL A 12 -24.55 -11.03 2.45
CA VAL A 12 -23.37 -11.86 2.34
C VAL A 12 -22.28 -10.94 1.76
N LEU A 13 -22.07 -9.81 2.44
CA LEU A 13 -20.73 -9.28 2.60
C LEU A 13 -20.04 -10.40 3.37
N LEU A 14 -19.53 -11.39 2.63
CA LEU A 14 -18.26 -11.97 2.98
C LEU A 14 -17.38 -10.74 3.20
N ALA A 15 -17.31 -10.31 4.45
CA ALA A 15 -16.19 -9.59 4.98
C ALA A 15 -15.03 -10.47 4.55
N SER A 16 -14.45 -10.12 3.41
CA SER A 16 -13.22 -10.69 2.94
C SER A 16 -12.31 -10.45 4.11
N CYS A 17 -12.09 -11.49 4.90
CA CYS A 17 -11.04 -11.59 5.86
C CYS A 17 -9.80 -11.25 5.05
N SER A 18 -9.44 -9.97 5.07
CA SER A 18 -8.36 -9.38 4.29
C SER A 18 -7.03 -9.76 4.96
N SER A 19 -6.92 -11.03 5.34
CA SER A 19 -5.78 -11.66 5.98
C SER A 19 -4.81 -12.24 4.96
N ARG A 20 -5.15 -12.25 3.66
CA ARG A 20 -4.20 -12.62 2.61
C ARG A 20 -3.08 -11.57 2.54
N PRO A 21 -1.83 -11.99 2.77
CA PRO A 21 -0.68 -11.12 2.55
C PRO A 21 -0.67 -10.58 1.12
N LEU A 22 0.03 -9.48 0.93
CA LEU A 22 0.23 -8.87 -0.40
C LEU A 22 1.09 -9.79 -1.26
N SER A 23 0.82 -9.81 -2.56
CA SER A 23 1.71 -10.51 -3.51
C SER A 23 3.02 -9.75 -3.69
N GLU A 24 4.00 -10.40 -4.31
CA GLU A 24 5.27 -9.78 -4.68
C GLU A 24 5.06 -8.51 -5.52
N THR A 25 4.24 -8.58 -6.57
CA THR A 25 3.95 -7.43 -7.44
C THR A 25 3.28 -6.27 -6.68
N GLU A 26 2.39 -6.58 -5.73
CA GLU A 26 1.75 -5.57 -4.91
C GLU A 26 2.76 -4.90 -3.96
N CYS A 27 3.66 -5.69 -3.37
CA CYS A 27 4.73 -5.18 -2.52
C CYS A 27 5.73 -4.33 -3.32
N GLN A 28 6.11 -4.78 -4.52
CA GLN A 28 6.97 -4.02 -5.42
C GLN A 28 6.34 -2.67 -5.81
N SER A 29 5.03 -2.66 -6.09
CA SER A 29 4.30 -1.42 -6.40
C SER A 29 4.29 -0.44 -5.23
N ILE A 30 4.21 -0.94 -4.00
CA ILE A 30 4.36 -0.11 -2.79
C ILE A 30 5.80 0.41 -2.67
N GLY A 31 6.81 -0.44 -2.89
CA GLY A 31 8.22 -0.04 -2.85
C GLY A 31 8.52 1.11 -3.82
N GLU A 32 8.05 1.03 -5.06
CA GLU A 32 8.22 2.13 -6.04
C GLU A 32 7.51 3.43 -5.58
N LYS A 33 6.35 3.32 -4.90
CA LYS A 33 5.66 4.48 -4.31
C LYS A 33 6.44 5.09 -3.13
N GLU A 34 7.05 4.28 -2.28
CA GLU A 34 7.93 4.76 -1.20
C GLU A 34 9.15 5.50 -1.77
N ILE A 35 9.72 4.99 -2.86
CA ILE A 35 10.83 5.61 -3.58
C ILE A 35 10.40 6.95 -4.21
N GLU A 36 9.24 6.99 -4.88
CA GLU A 36 8.64 8.21 -5.41
C GLU A 36 8.53 9.29 -4.32
N PHE A 37 8.02 8.90 -3.15
CA PHE A 37 7.91 9.79 -2.00
C PHE A 37 9.25 10.25 -1.43
N ALA A 38 10.21 9.35 -1.28
CA ALA A 38 11.53 9.69 -0.74
C ALA A 38 12.30 10.63 -1.67
N VAL A 39 12.29 10.33 -2.97
CA VAL A 39 12.98 11.11 -3.99
C VAL A 39 12.35 12.50 -4.19
N ALA A 40 11.02 12.63 -4.02
CA ALA A 40 10.35 13.93 -4.08
C ALA A 40 10.77 14.91 -2.97
N ARG A 41 11.56 14.47 -1.98
CA ARG A 41 12.00 15.28 -0.83
C ARG A 41 13.47 15.69 -0.91
N VAL A 42 14.17 15.30 -1.96
CA VAL A 42 15.58 15.67 -2.20
C VAL A 42 15.71 16.57 -3.43
N SER A 43 16.91 17.08 -3.64
CA SER A 43 17.22 17.86 -4.84
C SER A 43 17.19 16.96 -6.09
N PRO A 44 16.95 17.52 -7.30
CA PRO A 44 17.04 16.74 -8.54
C PRO A 44 18.40 16.08 -8.75
N ASP A 45 19.49 16.72 -8.30
CA ASP A 45 20.85 16.20 -8.46
C ASP A 45 21.08 14.93 -7.61
N ASP A 46 20.42 14.82 -6.46
CA ASP A 46 20.50 13.64 -5.58
C ASP A 46 19.43 12.58 -5.88
N ALA A 47 18.44 12.93 -6.71
CA ALA A 47 17.22 12.15 -6.89
C ALA A 47 17.49 10.78 -7.52
N ASP A 48 18.37 10.73 -8.51
CA ASP A 48 18.68 9.50 -9.25
C ASP A 48 19.53 8.55 -8.42
N ASP A 49 20.54 9.05 -7.73
CA ASP A 49 21.39 8.28 -6.81
C ASP A 49 20.56 7.69 -5.66
N LEU A 50 19.68 8.50 -5.07
CA LEU A 50 18.77 8.03 -4.02
C LEU A 50 17.80 6.97 -4.55
N ARG A 51 17.25 7.15 -5.76
CA ARG A 51 16.37 6.17 -6.39
C ARG A 51 17.08 4.83 -6.58
N GLU A 52 18.30 4.84 -7.10
CA GLU A 52 19.08 3.62 -7.29
C GLU A 52 19.37 2.93 -5.95
N HIS A 53 19.85 3.69 -4.97
CA HIS A 53 20.14 3.17 -3.64
C HIS A 53 18.91 2.50 -2.99
N LEU A 54 17.74 3.12 -3.07
CA LEU A 54 16.52 2.55 -2.50
C LEU A 54 16.05 1.30 -3.27
N ARG A 55 16.21 1.25 -4.60
CA ARG A 55 15.88 0.07 -5.40
C ARG A 55 16.72 -1.15 -5.02
N GLN A 56 18.02 -0.95 -4.77
CA GLN A 56 18.92 -2.02 -4.32
C GLN A 56 18.48 -2.63 -2.97
N ASN A 57 17.77 -1.88 -2.14
CA ASN A 57 17.26 -2.33 -0.85
C ASN A 57 15.80 -2.83 -0.88
N MET A 58 15.16 -2.78 -2.05
CA MET A 58 13.72 -3.04 -2.19
C MET A 58 13.37 -4.51 -1.88
N ASP A 59 14.24 -5.46 -2.20
CA ASP A 59 13.99 -6.89 -1.99
C ASP A 59 13.74 -7.24 -0.51
N GLY A 60 14.51 -6.65 0.40
CA GLY A 60 14.32 -6.81 1.83
C GLY A 60 13.00 -6.22 2.33
N GLY A 61 12.61 -5.06 1.79
CA GLY A 61 11.30 -4.45 2.04
C GLY A 61 10.15 -5.32 1.54
N ASN A 62 10.26 -5.83 0.31
CA ASN A 62 9.29 -6.71 -0.32
C ASN A 62 9.09 -8.00 0.48
N ALA A 63 10.16 -8.63 0.95
CA ALA A 63 10.08 -9.83 1.79
C ALA A 63 9.29 -9.57 3.09
N ARG A 64 9.50 -8.43 3.75
CA ARG A 64 8.73 -8.05 4.95
C ARG A 64 7.26 -7.75 4.63
N CYS A 65 7.00 -7.12 3.49
CA CYS A 65 5.65 -6.84 3.00
C CYS A 65 4.87 -8.12 2.69
N MET A 66 5.46 -9.07 1.95
CA MET A 66 4.85 -10.37 1.65
C MET A 66 4.63 -11.23 2.90
N ALA A 67 5.48 -11.07 3.92
CA ALA A 67 5.29 -11.69 5.22
C ALA A 67 4.20 -10.99 6.08
N GLY A 68 3.56 -9.93 5.58
CA GLY A 68 2.53 -9.15 6.29
C GLY A 68 3.08 -8.32 7.46
N LYS A 69 4.38 -8.06 7.50
CA LYS A 69 5.06 -7.37 8.61
C LYS A 69 5.06 -5.85 8.49
N THR A 70 4.89 -5.31 7.29
CA THR A 70 4.90 -3.86 7.03
C THR A 70 3.53 -3.39 6.56
N TYR A 71 3.11 -3.82 5.37
CA TYR A 71 1.91 -3.36 4.70
C TYR A 71 0.75 -4.36 4.77
N ARG A 72 -0.46 -3.82 4.91
CA ARG A 72 -1.74 -4.54 4.81
C ARG A 72 -2.44 -4.16 3.51
N ARG A 73 -3.47 -4.94 3.14
CA ARG A 73 -4.32 -4.65 1.98
C ARG A 73 -4.95 -3.26 2.00
N SER A 74 -5.31 -2.75 3.18
CA SER A 74 -5.84 -1.38 3.34
C SER A 74 -4.82 -0.32 2.96
N ASP A 75 -3.56 -0.55 3.31
CA ASP A 75 -2.47 0.38 3.05
C ASP A 75 -2.10 0.35 1.57
N TYR A 76 -2.05 -0.84 0.96
CA TYR A 76 -1.91 -0.99 -0.49
C TYR A 76 -2.96 -0.17 -1.24
N LYS A 77 -4.24 -0.28 -0.85
CA LYS A 77 -5.33 0.51 -1.44
C LYS A 77 -5.14 2.02 -1.25
N CYS A 78 -4.56 2.45 -0.13
CA CYS A 78 -4.21 3.85 0.09
C CYS A 78 -3.12 4.28 -0.88
N MET A 79 -2.01 3.54 -0.92
CA MET A 79 -0.84 3.81 -1.78
C MET A 79 -1.21 3.87 -3.27
N MET A 80 -2.09 2.97 -3.74
CA MET A 80 -2.52 2.95 -5.14
C MET A 80 -3.51 4.07 -5.52
N LYS A 81 -4.15 4.70 -4.53
CA LYS A 81 -4.99 5.89 -4.76
C LYS A 81 -4.22 7.20 -4.66
N ALA A 82 -3.04 7.16 -4.05
CA ALA A 82 -2.17 8.31 -3.86
C ALA A 82 -1.40 8.61 -5.16
N ASN A 83 -1.71 9.75 -5.77
CA ASN A 83 -1.16 10.16 -7.06
C ASN A 83 -0.09 11.24 -6.95
N ASP A 84 0.23 11.67 -5.74
CA ASP A 84 1.21 12.71 -5.46
C ASP A 84 2.00 12.37 -4.18
N PRO A 85 3.22 12.93 -4.02
CA PRO A 85 4.05 12.62 -2.86
C PRO A 85 3.39 12.94 -1.50
N GLU A 86 2.54 13.96 -1.41
CA GLU A 86 1.89 14.32 -0.14
C GLU A 86 0.86 13.25 0.26
N SER A 87 0.03 12.80 -0.69
CA SER A 87 -0.94 11.72 -0.45
C SER A 87 -0.26 10.39 -0.15
N ILE A 88 0.88 10.10 -0.78
CA ILE A 88 1.69 8.90 -0.47
C ILE A 88 2.21 9.00 0.97
N GLY A 89 2.76 10.15 1.37
CA GLY A 89 3.24 10.38 2.73
C GLY A 89 2.17 10.19 3.80
N LYS A 90 0.91 10.57 3.52
CA LYS A 90 -0.23 10.31 4.42
C LYS A 90 -0.48 8.82 4.61
N CYS A 91 -0.43 8.03 3.54
CA CYS A 91 -0.56 6.57 3.62
C CYS A 91 0.58 5.94 4.44
N ILE A 92 1.83 6.35 4.19
CA ILE A 92 3.01 5.88 4.93
C ILE A 92 2.90 6.23 6.41
N SER A 93 2.47 7.45 6.76
CA SER A 93 2.33 7.87 8.16
C SER A 93 1.38 6.97 8.97
N VAL A 94 0.29 6.48 8.35
CA VAL A 94 -0.62 5.52 8.98
C VAL A 94 0.10 4.19 9.28
N VAL A 95 0.96 3.74 8.37
CA VAL A 95 1.77 2.53 8.54
C VAL A 95 2.83 2.72 9.62
N SER A 96 3.58 3.83 9.60
CA SER A 96 4.60 4.17 10.60
C SER A 96 4.01 4.20 12.02
N LYS A 97 2.88 4.89 12.21
CA LYS A 97 2.17 4.93 13.50
C LYS A 97 1.79 3.55 13.99
N ARG A 98 1.32 2.67 13.10
CA ARG A 98 0.97 1.29 13.44
C ARG A 98 2.18 0.45 13.82
N MET A 99 3.34 0.75 13.25
CA MET A 99 4.60 0.06 13.54
C MET A 99 5.34 0.64 14.76
N GLY A 100 4.87 1.75 15.33
CA GLY A 100 5.50 2.40 16.49
C GLY A 100 6.70 3.28 16.14
N HIS A 101 6.73 3.81 14.91
CA HIS A 101 7.72 4.79 14.44
C HIS A 101 7.15 6.21 14.40
#